data_AF-A0A820NCE8-F1
#
_entry.id   AF-A0A820NCE8-F1
#
_cell.length_a   1.000
_cell.length_b   1.000
_cell.length_c   1.000
_cell.angle_alpha   90.00
_cell.angle_beta   90.00
_cell.angle_gamma   90.00
#
_symmetry.space_group_name_H-M   'P 1'
#
loop_
_entity.id
_entity.type
_entity.pdbx_description
1 polymer ?
#
loop_
_entity_poly.entity_id
_entity_poly.type
_entity_poly.pdbx_seq_one_letter_code
_entity_poly.pdbx_strand_id
1 'polypeptide(L)'
;RAADCTLQKKDLSNRIIFDTTEATVQNVHTYMEKLLELAQSLISVTDSTTVFVLTQTTSPPIGATFTGFTRVWANEATQHRICSIEFDQEELKKKQFWLERIENMVEKTLEREFIIHENIITVPRHIPRTLTNVLTKTTQEQSSSNEKKKEAFRLEIDTVGQLQTLKYRLFDLPSSLSPNDVEVEVYSSSLNF
;
A
#
# COMPACT_ATOMS: atom_id res chain seq x y z
N ARG A 1 20.98 16.05 -16.80
CA ARG A 1 21.75 14.78 -16.91
C ARG A 1 20.70 13.68 -16.88
N ALA A 2 20.43 13.03 -18.01
CA ALA A 2 19.37 12.03 -18.13
C ALA A 2 19.77 10.77 -17.35
N ALA A 3 18.85 10.20 -16.58
CA ALA A 3 19.06 8.95 -15.86
C ALA A 3 19.19 7.80 -16.86
N ASP A 4 20.29 7.07 -16.77
CA ASP A 4 20.58 5.89 -17.58
C ASP A 4 19.67 4.74 -17.15
N CYS A 5 18.53 4.61 -17.83
CA CYS A 5 17.65 3.45 -17.70
C CYS A 5 18.34 2.26 -18.37
N THR A 6 19.08 1.47 -17.58
CA THR A 6 19.92 0.39 -18.12
C THR A 6 19.07 -0.86 -18.39
N LEU A 7 18.71 -1.08 -19.66
CA LEU A 7 18.16 -2.37 -20.12
C LEU A 7 19.29 -3.40 -20.19
N GLN A 8 19.52 -4.15 -19.11
CA GLN A 8 20.46 -5.27 -19.14
C GLN A 8 19.78 -6.53 -19.69
N LYS A 9 20.03 -6.85 -20.97
CA LYS A 9 19.76 -8.18 -21.54
C LYS A 9 20.96 -9.08 -21.21
N LYS A 10 20.81 -9.97 -20.22
CA LYS A 10 21.73 -11.10 -20.00
C LYS A 10 21.13 -12.37 -20.61
N ASP A 11 22.03 -13.26 -21.01
CA ASP A 11 21.90 -14.43 -21.90
C ASP A 11 21.05 -15.61 -21.37
N LEU A 12 19.94 -15.33 -20.67
CA LEU A 12 18.88 -16.28 -20.32
C LEU A 12 17.59 -15.70 -20.89
N SER A 13 17.41 -15.92 -22.20
CA SER A 13 16.43 -15.29 -23.07
C SER A 13 15.03 -15.34 -22.46
N ASN A 14 14.46 -14.14 -22.25
CA ASN A 14 13.08 -13.84 -21.81
C ASN A 14 12.95 -13.23 -20.39
N ARG A 15 13.98 -12.56 -19.88
CA ARG A 15 13.86 -11.68 -18.70
C ARG A 15 14.12 -10.22 -19.04
N ILE A 16 13.29 -9.33 -18.49
CA ILE A 16 13.47 -7.87 -18.55
C ILE A 16 13.36 -7.30 -17.14
N ILE A 17 14.27 -6.38 -16.80
CA ILE A 17 14.21 -5.59 -15.58
C ILE A 17 13.98 -4.15 -15.98
N PHE A 18 12.93 -3.54 -15.45
CA PHE A 18 12.62 -2.13 -15.61
C PHE A 18 12.74 -1.45 -14.24
N ASP A 19 13.81 -0.69 -14.06
CA ASP A 19 14.15 -0.08 -12.77
C ASP A 19 13.66 1.37 -12.69
N THR A 20 12.71 1.64 -11.81
CA THR A 20 12.15 2.97 -11.56
C THR A 20 12.50 3.48 -10.16
N THR A 21 13.49 2.89 -9.49
CA THR A 21 13.84 3.23 -8.10
C THR A 21 14.40 4.66 -7.97
N GLU A 22 14.92 5.22 -9.06
CA GLU A 22 15.37 6.62 -9.15
C GLU A 22 14.30 7.60 -9.65
N ALA A 23 13.06 7.15 -9.84
CA ALA A 23 11.97 8.00 -10.29
C ALA A 23 11.60 9.04 -9.22
N THR A 24 11.53 10.30 -9.64
CA THR A 24 11.13 11.45 -8.84
C THR A 24 9.88 12.10 -9.46
N VAL A 25 9.24 13.02 -8.73
CA VAL A 25 8.06 13.74 -9.24
C VAL A 25 8.37 14.48 -10.55
N GLN A 26 9.61 14.93 -10.74
CA GLN A 26 10.00 15.68 -11.94
C GLN A 26 10.16 14.78 -13.18
N ASN A 27 10.49 13.50 -13.01
CA ASN A 27 10.84 12.62 -14.13
C ASN A 27 9.96 11.35 -14.24
N VAL A 28 8.96 11.18 -13.35
CA VAL A 28 8.05 10.01 -13.34
C VAL A 28 7.38 9.79 -14.70
N HIS A 29 7.01 10.87 -15.40
CA HIS A 29 6.41 10.79 -16.74
C HIS A 29 7.35 10.09 -17.74
N THR A 30 8.66 10.38 -17.70
CA THR A 30 9.66 9.77 -18.59
C THR A 30 9.77 8.26 -18.34
N TYR A 31 9.73 7.83 -17.07
CA TYR A 31 9.73 6.41 -16.74
C TYR A 31 8.43 5.73 -17.17
N MET A 32 7.28 6.40 -17.03
CA MET A 32 5.99 5.89 -17.47
C MET A 32 5.91 5.75 -19.00
N GLU A 33 6.42 6.72 -19.77
CA GLU A 33 6.52 6.63 -21.23
C GLU A 33 7.36 5.42 -21.65
N LYS A 34 8.55 5.25 -21.06
CA LYS A 34 9.42 4.10 -21.34
C LYS A 34 8.79 2.77 -20.93
N LEU A 35 8.05 2.74 -19.82
CA LEU A 35 7.34 1.54 -19.39
C LEU A 35 6.19 1.20 -20.35
N LEU A 36 5.49 2.20 -20.87
CA LEU A 36 4.47 2.03 -21.90
C LEU A 36 5.07 1.55 -23.23
N GLU A 37 6.18 2.13 -23.67
CA GLU A 37 6.92 1.68 -24.85
C GLU A 37 7.35 0.21 -24.71
N LEU A 38 7.87 -0.17 -23.53
CA LEU A 38 8.21 -1.55 -23.22
C LEU A 38 6.96 -2.44 -23.31
N ALA A 39 5.85 -2.04 -22.71
CA ALA A 39 4.59 -2.79 -22.76
C ALA A 39 4.11 -2.99 -24.21
N GLN A 40 4.13 -1.94 -25.02
CA GLN A 40 3.76 -2.00 -26.45
C GLN A 40 4.68 -2.91 -27.25
N SER A 41 5.99 -2.87 -26.99
CA SER A 41 6.97 -3.71 -27.69
C SER A 41 6.76 -5.20 -27.43
N LEU A 42 6.19 -5.56 -26.27
CA LEU A 42 5.93 -6.94 -25.89
C LEU A 42 4.60 -7.48 -26.45
N ILE A 43 3.68 -6.64 -26.92
CA ILE A 43 2.41 -7.11 -27.52
C ILE A 43 2.66 -8.05 -28.71
N SER A 44 3.68 -7.76 -29.52
CA SER A 44 4.05 -8.57 -30.69
C SER A 44 4.97 -9.76 -30.38
N VAL A 45 5.42 -9.92 -29.13
CA VAL A 45 6.34 -10.99 -28.73
C VAL A 45 5.52 -12.22 -28.35
N THR A 46 5.73 -13.32 -29.09
CA THR A 46 5.02 -14.59 -28.85
C THR A 46 5.61 -15.41 -27.70
N ASP A 47 6.90 -15.23 -27.43
CA ASP A 47 7.59 -15.98 -26.39
C ASP A 47 7.26 -15.40 -25.00
N SER A 48 6.97 -16.29 -24.05
CA SER A 48 6.70 -15.88 -22.67
C SER A 48 7.91 -15.17 -22.09
N THR A 49 7.70 -13.93 -21.62
CA THR A 49 8.72 -13.04 -21.09
C THR A 49 8.39 -12.69 -19.65
N THR A 50 9.37 -12.77 -18.76
CA THR A 50 9.24 -12.32 -17.38
C THR A 50 9.77 -10.90 -17.25
N VAL A 51 8.92 -9.98 -16.80
CA VAL A 51 9.25 -8.57 -16.62
C VAL A 51 9.19 -8.24 -15.13
N PHE A 52 10.27 -7.67 -14.59
CA PHE A 52 10.32 -7.16 -13.22
C PHE A 52 10.35 -5.64 -13.25
N VAL A 53 9.32 -5.00 -12.69
CA VAL A 53 9.24 -3.55 -12.50
C VAL A 53 9.62 -3.21 -11.06
N LEU A 54 10.73 -2.51 -10.88
CA LEU A 54 11.31 -2.23 -9.55
C LEU A 54 10.99 -0.81 -9.11
N THR A 55 10.37 -0.65 -7.95
CA THR A 55 9.93 0.64 -7.40
C THR A 55 10.50 0.85 -5.99
N GLN A 56 10.58 2.11 -5.54
CA GLN A 56 10.96 2.45 -4.17
C GLN A 56 9.75 3.01 -3.40
N THR A 57 9.52 2.49 -2.19
CA THR A 57 8.36 2.76 -1.31
C THR A 57 8.26 4.23 -0.88
N THR A 58 9.38 4.92 -0.74
CA THR A 58 9.47 6.23 -0.07
C THR A 58 8.97 7.42 -0.91
N SER A 59 8.32 7.18 -2.04
CA SER A 59 7.67 8.24 -2.82
C SER A 59 6.22 7.92 -3.17
N PRO A 60 5.29 7.86 -2.20
CA PRO A 60 3.87 8.02 -2.51
C PRO A 60 3.70 9.43 -3.13
N PRO A 61 3.17 9.62 -4.36
CA PRO A 61 2.32 8.76 -5.21
C PRO A 61 3.02 8.01 -6.37
N ILE A 62 4.33 8.12 -6.52
CA ILE A 62 5.12 7.57 -7.63
C ILE A 62 5.09 6.03 -7.62
N GLY A 63 5.40 5.39 -6.49
CA GLY A 63 5.39 3.93 -6.37
C GLY A 63 4.03 3.33 -6.74
N ALA A 64 2.95 3.94 -6.23
CA ALA A 64 1.58 3.53 -6.53
C ALA A 64 1.23 3.64 -8.03
N THR A 65 1.81 4.60 -8.75
CA THR A 65 1.60 4.78 -10.19
C THR A 65 2.13 3.59 -10.98
N PHE A 66 3.38 3.19 -10.74
CA PHE A 66 3.99 2.04 -11.40
C PHE A 66 3.30 0.74 -11.00
N THR A 67 3.03 0.52 -9.71
CA THR A 67 2.33 -0.69 -9.25
C THR A 67 0.94 -0.81 -9.88
N GLY A 68 0.19 0.29 -9.98
CA GLY A 68 -1.11 0.32 -10.64
C GLY A 68 -1.03 -0.04 -12.12
N PHE A 69 -0.10 0.56 -12.86
CA PHE A 69 0.13 0.24 -14.27
C PHE A 69 0.55 -1.22 -14.46
N THR A 70 1.55 -1.69 -13.70
CA THR A 70 2.07 -3.06 -13.77
C THR A 70 0.97 -4.09 -13.51
N ARG A 71 0.04 -3.80 -12.59
CA ARG A 71 -1.12 -4.66 -12.32
C ARG A 71 -2.05 -4.78 -13.54
N VAL A 72 -2.39 -3.67 -14.19
CA VAL A 72 -3.22 -3.69 -15.41
C VAL A 72 -2.50 -4.45 -16.51
N TRP A 73 -1.23 -4.12 -16.74
CA TRP A 73 -0.42 -4.77 -17.77
C TRP A 73 -0.30 -6.28 -17.56
N ALA A 74 -0.10 -6.75 -16.32
CA ALA A 74 -0.05 -8.17 -16.00
C ALA A 74 -1.39 -8.90 -16.26
N ASN A 75 -2.52 -8.20 -16.18
CA ASN A 75 -3.84 -8.77 -16.47
C ASN A 75 -4.16 -8.81 -17.96
N GLU A 76 -3.65 -7.86 -18.75
CA GLU A 76 -3.86 -7.81 -20.18
C GLU A 76 -2.89 -8.73 -20.94
N ALA A 77 -1.60 -8.69 -20.58
CA ALA A 77 -0.56 -9.46 -21.23
C ALA A 77 -0.31 -10.81 -20.53
N THR A 78 -1.36 -11.63 -20.42
CA THR A 78 -1.34 -12.91 -19.66
C THR A 78 -0.32 -13.94 -20.15
N GLN A 79 0.13 -13.82 -21.40
CA GLN A 79 1.19 -14.64 -22.00
C GLN A 79 2.59 -14.35 -21.40
N HIS A 80 2.74 -13.22 -20.73
CA HIS A 80 3.98 -12.79 -20.07
C HIS A 80 3.82 -12.82 -18.56
N ARG A 81 4.96 -12.94 -17.87
CA ARG A 81 5.01 -12.90 -16.41
C ARG A 81 5.48 -11.53 -15.94
N ILE A 82 4.52 -10.62 -15.75
CA ILE A 82 4.80 -9.25 -15.33
C ILE A 82 4.67 -9.15 -13.81
N CYS A 83 5.74 -8.70 -13.15
CA CYS A 83 5.89 -8.66 -11.70
C CYS A 83 6.27 -7.24 -11.24
N SER A 84 5.64 -6.75 -10.18
CA SER A 84 6.02 -5.54 -9.45
C SER A 84 6.82 -5.92 -8.20
N ILE A 85 7.96 -5.24 -7.98
CA ILE A 85 8.77 -5.39 -6.77
C ILE A 85 9.02 -4.01 -6.18
N GLU A 86 8.54 -3.80 -4.96
CA GLU A 86 8.69 -2.56 -4.22
C GLU A 86 9.73 -2.74 -3.10
N PHE A 87 10.68 -1.80 -3.00
CA PHE A 87 11.74 -1.81 -1.99
C PHE A 87 11.57 -0.65 -1.01
N ASP A 88 11.79 -0.87 0.27
CA ASP A 88 12.15 0.23 1.16
C ASP A 88 13.58 0.74 0.85
N GLN A 89 13.94 1.89 1.43
CA GLN A 89 15.23 2.53 1.15
C GLN A 89 16.44 1.69 1.61
N GLU A 90 16.30 0.92 2.69
CA GLU A 90 17.40 0.12 3.23
C GLU A 90 17.61 -1.16 2.42
N GLU A 91 16.52 -1.80 2.01
CA GLU A 91 16.54 -3.03 1.22
C GLU A 91 16.91 -2.79 -0.25
N LEU A 92 16.71 -1.57 -0.76
CA LEU A 92 17.18 -1.18 -2.10
C LEU A 92 18.70 -1.38 -2.25
N LYS A 93 19.48 -1.21 -1.17
CA LYS A 93 20.94 -1.46 -1.16
C LYS A 93 21.28 -2.92 -1.47
N LYS A 94 20.34 -3.85 -1.24
CA LYS A 94 20.46 -5.30 -1.48
C LYS A 94 19.63 -5.75 -2.69
N LYS A 95 19.24 -4.83 -3.58
CA LYS A 95 18.38 -5.10 -4.75
C LYS A 95 18.76 -6.37 -5.52
N GLN A 96 20.04 -6.57 -5.83
CA GLN A 96 20.48 -7.74 -6.59
C GLN A 96 20.20 -9.07 -5.87
N PHE A 97 20.47 -9.14 -4.57
CA PHE A 97 20.16 -10.31 -3.74
C PHE A 97 18.65 -10.61 -3.73
N TRP A 98 17.82 -9.58 -3.60
CA TRP A 98 16.38 -9.73 -3.58
C TRP A 98 15.81 -10.16 -4.94
N LEU A 99 16.35 -9.62 -6.04
CA LEU A 99 15.95 -10.02 -7.40
C LEU A 99 16.17 -11.52 -7.63
N GLU A 100 17.35 -12.03 -7.31
CA GLU A 100 17.66 -13.46 -7.44
C GLU A 100 16.72 -14.32 -6.59
N ARG A 101 16.39 -13.86 -5.38
CA ARG A 101 15.45 -14.57 -4.51
C ARG A 101 14.03 -14.57 -5.07
N ILE A 102 13.56 -13.44 -5.59
CA ILE A 102 12.20 -13.29 -6.14
C ILE A 102 12.06 -14.06 -7.45
N GLU A 103 13.08 -14.07 -8.32
CA GLU A 103 13.10 -14.90 -9.53
C GLU A 103 12.83 -16.36 -9.23
N ASN A 104 13.56 -16.93 -8.26
CA ASN A 104 13.36 -18.30 -7.80
C ASN A 104 11.96 -18.53 -7.21
N MET A 105 11.30 -17.50 -6.67
CA MET A 105 9.93 -17.59 -6.14
C MET A 105 8.87 -17.48 -7.24
N VAL A 106 9.10 -16.64 -8.26
CA VAL A 106 8.16 -16.43 -9.37
C VAL A 106 7.97 -17.71 -10.18
N GLU A 107 9.02 -18.51 -10.34
CA GLU A 107 8.93 -19.84 -10.98
C GLU A 107 8.04 -20.83 -10.20
N LYS A 108 7.87 -20.62 -8.89
CA LYS A 108 7.20 -21.56 -7.97
C LYS A 108 5.85 -21.07 -7.47
N THR A 109 5.46 -19.84 -7.81
CA THR A 109 4.28 -19.19 -7.26
C THR A 109 3.48 -18.46 -8.34
N LEU A 110 2.23 -18.12 -8.04
CA LEU A 110 1.39 -17.29 -8.91
C LEU A 110 1.47 -15.79 -8.57
N GLU A 111 2.33 -15.42 -7.62
CA GLU A 111 2.45 -14.05 -7.16
C GLU A 111 3.14 -13.15 -8.19
N ARG A 112 2.61 -11.94 -8.32
CA ARG A 112 3.06 -10.92 -9.28
C ARG A 112 3.42 -9.61 -8.60
N GLU A 113 3.25 -9.51 -7.29
CA GLU A 113 3.52 -8.30 -6.53
C GLU A 113 4.28 -8.68 -5.27
N PHE A 114 5.40 -8.01 -5.04
CA PHE A 114 6.30 -8.26 -3.91
C PHE A 114 6.70 -6.93 -3.28
N ILE A 115 6.65 -6.87 -1.95
CA ILE A 115 7.06 -5.71 -1.16
C ILE A 115 8.18 -6.18 -0.22
N ILE A 116 9.33 -5.53 -0.31
CA ILE A 116 10.54 -5.85 0.44
C ILE A 116 10.74 -4.78 1.50
N HIS A 117 10.51 -5.17 2.75
CA HIS A 117 10.61 -4.27 3.91
C HIS A 117 11.23 -5.02 5.09
N GLU A 118 12.21 -4.41 5.76
CA GLU A 118 12.85 -4.98 6.97
C GLU A 118 13.36 -6.44 6.79
N ASN A 119 13.97 -6.75 5.63
CA ASN A 119 14.41 -8.10 5.23
C ASN A 119 13.29 -9.15 5.07
N ILE A 120 12.05 -8.71 4.93
CA ILE A 120 10.89 -9.58 4.74
C ILE A 120 10.31 -9.36 3.34
N ILE A 121 9.95 -10.46 2.68
CA ILE A 121 9.17 -10.43 1.44
C ILE A 121 7.70 -10.55 1.81
N THR A 122 6.92 -9.55 1.43
CA THR A 122 5.48 -9.48 1.64
C THR A 122 4.76 -9.51 0.30
N VAL A 123 3.61 -10.18 0.25
CA VAL A 123 2.76 -10.22 -0.95
C VAL A 123 1.42 -9.60 -0.57
N PRO A 124 0.98 -8.54 -1.27
CA PRO A 124 -0.30 -7.92 -0.96
C PRO A 124 -1.46 -8.85 -1.32
N ARG A 125 -2.41 -8.98 -0.39
CA ARG A 125 -3.65 -9.74 -0.58
C ARG A 125 -4.84 -8.87 -0.21
N HIS A 126 -5.91 -8.99 -0.98
CA HIS A 126 -7.17 -8.35 -0.64
C HIS A 126 -7.80 -9.06 0.56
N ILE A 127 -7.94 -8.34 1.68
CA ILE A 127 -8.65 -8.82 2.87
C ILE A 127 -10.00 -8.09 2.94
N PRO A 128 -11.14 -8.80 2.82
CA PRO A 128 -12.46 -8.19 2.99
C PRO A 128 -12.59 -7.50 4.35
N ARG A 129 -13.12 -6.26 4.37
CA ARG A 129 -13.32 -5.46 5.58
C ARG A 129 -14.18 -6.15 6.66
N THR A 130 -15.01 -7.13 6.28
CA THR A 130 -15.84 -7.91 7.22
C THR A 130 -15.02 -8.73 8.22
N LEU A 131 -13.72 -8.95 7.94
CA LEU A 131 -12.81 -9.72 8.80
C LEU A 131 -12.00 -8.85 9.77
N THR A 132 -12.15 -7.52 9.70
CA THR A 132 -11.42 -6.60 10.58
C THR A 132 -12.32 -6.19 11.74
N ASN A 133 -11.89 -6.46 12.97
CA ASN A 133 -12.47 -5.93 14.21
C ASN A 133 -12.16 -4.43 14.32
N VAL A 134 -12.64 -3.64 13.35
CA VAL A 134 -12.56 -2.18 13.41
C VAL A 134 -13.48 -1.73 14.54
N LEU A 135 -12.99 -0.82 15.39
CA LEU A 135 -13.80 -0.21 16.44
C LEU A 135 -14.95 0.55 15.79
N THR A 136 -16.14 -0.04 15.81
CA THR A 136 -17.37 0.61 15.40
C THR A 136 -17.96 1.37 16.58
N LYS A 137 -18.52 2.56 16.35
CA LYS A 137 -19.43 3.18 17.31
C LYS A 137 -20.68 2.32 17.38
N THR A 138 -20.78 1.44 18.38
CA THR A 138 -21.98 0.62 18.58
C THR A 138 -23.04 1.49 19.25
N THR A 139 -23.98 2.04 18.47
CA THR A 139 -25.16 2.81 18.93
C THR A 139 -26.25 1.92 19.54
N GLN A 140 -25.88 0.78 20.13
CA GLN A 140 -26.85 -0.10 20.79
C GLN A 140 -26.82 0.13 22.29
N GLU A 141 -27.61 1.12 22.73
CA GLU A 141 -28.38 1.07 23.97
C GLU A 141 -29.46 2.18 23.95
N GLN A 142 -30.67 1.78 23.54
CA GLN A 142 -31.98 2.34 23.92
C GLN A 142 -32.11 3.87 24.11
N SER A 143 -32.29 4.63 23.02
CA SER A 143 -32.85 5.98 23.08
C SER A 143 -34.29 6.02 22.54
N SER A 144 -35.22 5.49 23.33
CA SER A 144 -36.66 5.77 23.18
C SER A 144 -37.01 7.08 23.88
N SER A 145 -36.69 8.22 23.28
CA SER A 145 -37.34 9.51 23.60
C SER A 145 -37.03 10.55 22.53
N ASN A 146 -38.10 11.12 21.97
CA ASN A 146 -38.08 12.29 21.10
C ASN A 146 -37.36 13.47 21.78
N GLU A 147 -36.09 13.65 21.49
CA GLU A 147 -35.33 14.90 21.45
C GLU A 147 -33.92 14.53 20.97
N LYS A 148 -33.41 15.16 19.91
CA LYS A 148 -32.06 14.92 19.39
C LYS A 148 -31.02 15.37 20.41
N LYS A 149 -30.78 14.59 21.47
CA LYS A 149 -29.60 14.77 22.33
C LYS A 149 -28.37 14.55 21.45
N LYS A 150 -27.45 15.52 21.45
CA LYS A 150 -26.14 15.35 20.83
C LYS A 150 -25.47 14.14 21.48
N GLU A 151 -25.29 13.07 20.71
CA GLU A 151 -24.55 11.89 21.17
C GLU A 151 -23.06 12.21 21.18
N ALA A 152 -22.45 12.27 22.36
CA ALA A 152 -20.99 12.37 22.50
C ALA A 152 -20.39 11.00 22.73
N PHE A 153 -19.24 10.75 22.10
CA PHE A 153 -18.51 9.49 22.23
C PHE A 153 -17.11 9.74 22.77
N ARG A 154 -16.65 8.88 23.67
CA ARG A 154 -15.28 8.82 24.17
C ARG A 154 -14.66 7.46 23.85
N LEU A 155 -13.37 7.45 23.56
CA LEU A 155 -12.61 6.21 23.43
C LEU A 155 -12.09 5.79 24.81
N GLU A 156 -12.45 4.59 25.27
CA GLU A 156 -12.09 4.08 26.60
C GLU A 156 -11.54 2.65 26.52
N ILE A 157 -10.66 2.30 27.45
CA ILE A 157 -10.15 0.94 27.62
C ILE A 157 -10.86 0.30 28.81
N ASP A 158 -11.57 -0.82 28.61
CA ASP A 158 -12.29 -1.47 29.71
C ASP A 158 -11.34 -2.11 30.72
N THR A 159 -10.26 -2.73 30.22
CA THR A 159 -9.26 -3.41 31.05
C THR A 159 -7.87 -2.86 30.73
N VAL A 160 -7.29 -2.15 31.71
CA VAL A 160 -5.94 -1.56 31.59
C VAL A 160 -4.92 -2.65 31.23
N GLY A 161 -4.08 -2.37 30.25
CA GLY A 161 -3.10 -3.34 29.71
C GLY A 161 -3.64 -4.27 28.61
N GLN A 162 -4.94 -4.18 28.27
CA GLN A 162 -5.56 -4.98 27.22
C GLN A 162 -6.12 -4.10 26.10
N LEU A 163 -5.28 -3.79 25.10
CA LEU A 163 -5.65 -2.91 23.98
C LEU A 163 -6.89 -3.38 23.20
N GLN A 164 -7.12 -4.70 23.15
CA GLN A 164 -8.31 -5.29 22.53
C GLN A 164 -9.64 -4.90 23.21
N THR A 165 -9.59 -4.32 24.41
CA THR A 165 -10.77 -3.84 25.15
C THR A 165 -11.05 -2.35 24.93
N LEU A 166 -10.27 -1.70 24.07
CA LEU A 166 -10.49 -0.32 23.65
C LEU A 166 -11.81 -0.24 22.87
N LYS A 167 -12.73 0.65 23.24
CA LYS A 167 -14.02 0.81 22.58
C LYS A 167 -14.55 2.24 22.68
N TYR A 168 -15.43 2.61 21.77
CA TYR A 168 -16.20 3.85 21.89
C TYR A 168 -17.34 3.65 22.88
N ARG A 169 -17.46 4.55 23.86
CA ARG A 169 -18.60 4.62 24.78
C ARG A 169 -19.33 5.94 24.60
N LEU A 170 -20.67 5.89 24.69
CA LEU A 170 -21.47 7.09 24.79
C LEU A 170 -21.17 7.78 26.13
N PHE A 171 -21.10 9.10 26.12
CA PHE A 171 -20.96 9.91 27.33
C PHE A 171 -22.02 11.01 27.31
N ASP A 172 -22.67 11.22 28.45
CA ASP A 172 -23.69 12.25 28.59
C ASP A 172 -23.05 13.63 28.67
N LEU A 173 -23.36 14.49 27.69
CA LEU A 173 -22.99 15.90 27.78
C LEU A 173 -23.84 16.58 28.87
N PRO A 174 -23.24 17.44 29.69
CA PRO A 174 -24.01 18.23 30.65
C PRO A 174 -25.00 19.15 29.91
N SER A 175 -26.19 19.36 30.49
CA SER A 175 -27.22 20.21 29.90
C SER A 175 -26.84 21.69 29.81
N SER A 176 -25.84 22.11 30.58
CA SER A 176 -25.30 23.47 30.60
C SER A 176 -23.83 23.46 30.97
N LEU A 177 -23.05 24.35 30.37
CA LEU A 177 -21.64 24.57 30.71
C LEU A 177 -21.52 25.49 31.94
N SER A 178 -20.48 25.29 32.74
CA SER A 178 -20.11 26.26 33.78
C SER A 178 -19.61 27.56 33.13
N PRO A 179 -19.60 28.71 33.84
CA PRO A 179 -19.14 29.98 33.28
C PRO A 179 -17.70 29.99 32.74
N ASN A 180 -16.88 29.02 33.12
CA ASN A 180 -15.47 28.90 32.73
C ASN A 180 -15.20 27.75 31.74
N ASP A 181 -16.24 27.02 31.32
CA ASP A 181 -16.09 25.84 30.46
C ASP A 181 -16.52 26.16 29.03
N VAL A 182 -15.89 25.50 28.06
CA VAL A 182 -16.26 25.58 26.64
C VAL A 182 -16.41 24.18 26.05
N GLU A 183 -17.45 23.98 25.23
CA GLU A 183 -17.61 22.78 24.42
C GLU A 183 -16.76 22.94 23.14
N VAL A 184 -15.91 21.95 22.85
CA VAL A 184 -15.05 21.94 21.67
C VAL A 184 -15.39 20.75 20.78
N GLU A 185 -15.66 21.00 19.51
CA GLU A 185 -15.78 19.96 18.51
C GLU A 185 -14.39 19.42 18.14
N VAL A 186 -14.14 18.15 18.48
CA VAL A 186 -12.83 17.51 18.26
C VAL A 186 -12.82 16.80 16.92
N TYR A 187 -12.07 17.35 15.95
CA TYR A 187 -11.84 16.73 14.64
C TYR A 187 -10.71 15.69 14.67
N SER A 188 -9.70 15.93 15.49
CA SER A 188 -8.58 15.04 15.73
C SER A 188 -8.00 15.31 17.12
N SER A 189 -7.40 14.27 17.71
CA SER A 189 -6.71 14.37 19.00
C SER A 189 -5.41 13.56 18.92
N SER A 190 -4.38 14.04 19.60
CA SER A 190 -3.07 13.38 19.63
C SER A 190 -3.09 12.14 20.52
N LEU A 191 -2.30 11.13 20.14
CA LEU A 191 -1.92 10.03 21.02
C LEU A 191 -0.58 10.40 21.67
N ASN A 192 -0.53 10.41 23.00
CA ASN A 192 0.69 10.73 23.77
C ASN A 192 1.20 9.45 24.46
N PHE A 193 2.52 9.40 24.71
CA PHE A 193 3.19 8.34 25.47
C PHE A 193 2.97 8.47 26.98
#